data_AF-A0A7Z9Y424-F1
#
_entry.id   AF-A0A7Z9Y424-F1
#
_cell.length_a   1.000
_cell.length_b   1.000
_cell.length_c   1.000
_cell.angle_alpha   90.00
_cell.angle_beta   90.00
_cell.angle_gamma   90.00
#
_symmetry.space_group_name_H-M   'P 1'
#
loop_
_entity.id
_entity.type
_entity.pdbx_description
1 polymer ?
#
loop_
_entity_poly.entity_id
_entity_poly.type
_entity_poly.pdbx_seq_one_letter_code
_entity_poly.pdbx_strand_id
1 'polypeptide(L)' 'EPAKWTAKLRTVKTDNNRLLLKTHMGAGHFSSSGRYDYLKDVAFEYAFILDILKNEE' A
#
# COMPACT_ATOMS: atom_id res chain seq x y z
N GLU A 1 -11.17 10.83 0.02
CA GLU A 1 -10.05 10.42 -0.86
C GLU A 1 -8.96 9.74 -0.04
N PRO A 2 -8.26 8.74 -0.60
CA PRO A 2 -7.25 7.94 0.10
C PRO A 2 -6.17 8.79 0.80
N ALA A 3 -5.65 9.84 0.14
CA ALA A 3 -4.61 10.69 0.70
C ALA A 3 -5.02 11.41 2.01
N LYS A 4 -6.21 12.04 2.03
CA LYS A 4 -6.73 12.71 3.24
C LYS A 4 -6.96 11.72 4.38
N TRP A 5 -7.44 10.53 4.05
CA TRP A 5 -7.69 9.48 5.04
C TRP A 5 -6.38 8.93 5.63
N THR A 6 -5.39 8.61 4.79
CA THR A 6 -4.07 8.19 5.24
C THR A 6 -3.42 9.26 6.11
N ALA A 7 -3.51 10.55 5.74
CA ALA A 7 -2.99 11.64 6.55
C ALA A 7 -3.65 11.67 7.94
N LYS A 8 -4.99 11.58 8.00
CA LYS A 8 -5.72 11.50 9.27
C LYS A 8 -5.28 10.29 10.10
N LEU A 9 -5.19 9.10 9.50
CA LEU A 9 -4.74 7.88 10.20
C LEU A 9 -3.34 8.03 10.79
N ARG A 10 -2.41 8.65 10.05
CA ARG A 10 -1.05 8.93 10.57
C ARG A 10 -1.07 9.84 11.78
N THR A 11 -1.99 10.81 11.82
CA THR A 11 -2.13 11.72 12.96
C THR A 11 -2.76 11.06 14.18
N VAL A 12 -3.73 10.15 13.99
CA VAL A 12 -4.51 9.58 15.11
C VAL A 12 -4.04 8.20 15.58
N LYS A 13 -3.14 7.53 14.85
CA LYS A 13 -2.69 6.18 15.25
C LYS A 13 -1.90 6.24 16.56
N THR A 14 -2.10 5.22 17.40
CA THR A 14 -1.45 5.09 18.71
C THR A 14 -0.43 3.96 18.77
N ASP A 15 -0.43 3.07 17.77
CA ASP A 15 0.54 1.99 17.63
C ASP A 15 1.83 2.46 16.90
N ASN A 16 2.78 1.55 16.72
CA ASN A 16 4.00 1.77 15.92
C ASN A 16 3.99 1.01 14.58
N ASN A 17 2.83 0.46 14.16
CA ASN A 17 2.70 -0.29 12.93
C ASN A 17 2.93 0.60 11.71
N ARG A 18 3.51 0.03 10.65
CA ARG A 18 3.83 0.75 9.41
C ARG A 18 2.55 1.02 8.61
N LEU A 19 2.30 2.28 8.26
CA LEU A 19 1.11 2.71 7.52
C LEU A 19 1.49 3.39 6.18
N LEU A 20 1.19 2.69 5.08
CA LEU A 20 1.58 3.10 3.72
C LEU A 20 0.36 3.48 2.87
N LEU A 21 0.55 4.48 1.99
CA LEU A 21 -0.34 4.77 0.86
C LEU A 21 0.44 4.57 -0.43
N LYS A 22 0.12 3.50 -1.17
CA LYS A 22 0.67 3.23 -2.50
C LYS A 22 -0.22 3.89 -3.54
N THR A 23 0.35 4.77 -4.35
CA THR A 23 -0.37 5.48 -5.42
C THR A 23 0.22 5.11 -6.77
N HIS A 24 -0.64 4.70 -7.70
CA HIS A 24 -0.27 4.39 -9.07
C HIS A 24 -0.37 5.63 -9.95
N MET A 25 0.74 6.35 -10.11
CA MET A 25 0.76 7.62 -10.87
C MET A 25 0.47 7.44 -12.38
N GLY A 26 0.62 6.21 -12.91
CA GLY A 26 0.34 5.89 -14.32
C GLY A 26 -1.00 5.18 -14.57
N ALA A 27 -1.79 4.91 -13.52
CA ALA A 27 -3.06 4.19 -13.63
C ALA A 27 -4.24 5.14 -13.41
N GLY A 28 -5.33 4.91 -14.14
CA GLY A 28 -6.61 5.60 -13.95
C GLY A 28 -7.52 4.89 -12.96
N HIS A 29 -8.83 5.18 -13.01
CA HIS A 29 -9.83 4.58 -12.13
C HIS A 29 -9.89 3.04 -12.21
N PHE A 30 -9.59 2.48 -13.38
CA PHE A 30 -9.69 1.05 -13.68
C PHE A 30 -8.36 0.28 -13.52
N SER A 31 -7.46 0.77 -12.67
CA SER A 31 -6.11 0.22 -12.49
C SER A 31 -5.24 0.37 -13.75
N SER A 32 -4.01 -0.16 -13.68
CA SER A 32 -3.07 -0.13 -14.79
C SER A 32 -3.53 -1.08 -15.89
N SER A 33 -3.49 -0.63 -17.14
CA SER A 33 -3.93 -1.41 -18.31
C SER A 33 -2.90 -2.44 -18.79
N GLY A 34 -1.70 -2.49 -18.18
CA GLY A 34 -0.67 -3.44 -18.55
C GLY A 34 -1.00 -4.86 -18.11
N ARG A 35 -0.84 -5.82 -19.03
CA ARG A 35 -1.12 -7.26 -18.82
C ARG A 35 -0.53 -7.83 -17.52
N TYR A 36 0.64 -7.34 -17.11
CA TYR A 36 1.38 -7.83 -15.95
C TYR A 36 1.36 -6.87 -14.76
N ASP A 37 0.70 -5.73 -14.84
CA ASP A 37 0.73 -4.76 -13.74
C ASP A 37 -0.05 -5.24 -12.53
N TYR A 38 -1.14 -5.99 -12.74
CA TYR A 38 -1.81 -6.71 -11.66
C TYR A 38 -0.87 -7.65 -10.90
N LEU A 39 0.02 -8.37 -11.60
CA LEU A 39 0.99 -9.26 -10.93
C LEU A 39 2.01 -8.48 -10.10
N LYS A 40 2.40 -7.27 -10.54
CA LYS A 40 3.27 -6.39 -9.75
C LYS A 40 2.58 -5.90 -8.49
N ASP A 41 1.27 -5.63 -8.57
CA ASP A 41 0.48 -5.23 -7.41
C ASP A 41 0.37 -6.35 -6.40
N VAL A 42 0.03 -7.55 -6.85
CA VAL A 42 0.02 -8.76 -6.03
C VAL A 42 1.39 -9.01 -5.40
N ALA A 43 2.48 -8.95 -6.18
CA ALA A 43 3.83 -9.14 -5.66
C ALA A 43 4.20 -8.10 -4.59
N PHE A 44 3.79 -6.84 -4.78
CA PHE A 44 4.02 -5.79 -3.79
C PHE A 44 3.26 -6.06 -2.49
N GLU A 45 1.99 -6.48 -2.56
CA GLU A 45 1.18 -6.79 -1.39
C GLU A 45 1.79 -7.93 -0.57
N TYR A 46 2.16 -9.04 -1.22
CA TYR A 46 2.84 -10.15 -0.55
C TYR A 46 4.18 -9.76 0.04
N ALA A 47 5.00 -9.00 -0.69
CA ALA A 47 6.29 -8.53 -0.19
C ALA A 47 6.12 -7.64 1.05
N PHE A 48 5.13 -6.74 1.04
CA PHE A 48 4.82 -5.89 2.18
C PHE A 48 4.37 -6.71 3.39
N ILE A 49 3.45 -7.67 3.22
CA ILE A 49 2.97 -8.52 4.32
C ILE A 49 4.14 -9.31 4.92
N LEU A 50 4.98 -9.94 4.09
CA LEU A 50 6.13 -10.71 4.56
C LEU A 50 7.18 -9.83 5.26
N ASP A 51 7.42 -8.61 4.75
CA ASP A 51 8.32 -7.64 5.41
C ASP A 51 7.80 -7.26 6.80
N ILE A 52 6.50 -6.97 6.94
CA ILE A 52 5.90 -6.65 8.25
C ILE A 52 6.02 -7.83 9.20
N LEU A 53 5.64 -9.03 8.78
CA LEU A 53 5.69 -10.23 9.63
C LEU A 53 7.11 -10.61 10.06
N LYS A 54 8.10 -10.43 9.18
CA LYS A 54 9.50 -10.72 9.51
C LYS A 54 10.07 -9.75 10.56
N ASN A 55 9.59 -8.50 10.56
CA ASN A 55 10.09 -7.46 11.47
C ASN A 55 9.35 -7.45 12.83
N GLU A 56 8.53 -8.47 13.13
CA GLU A 56 7.85 -8.67 14.42
C GLU A 56 8.61 -9.67 15.35
N GLU A 57 9.75 -10.21 14.93
CA GLU A 57 10.73 -10.93 15.77
C GLU A 57 11.78 -9.97 16.39
#